data_AF-Q8C7N7-F1
#
_entry.id   AF-Q8C7N7-F1
#
_cell.length_a   1.000
_cell.length_b   1.000
_cell.length_c   1.000
_cell.angle_alpha   90.00
_cell.angle_beta   90.00
_cell.angle_gamma   90.00
#
_symmetry.space_group_name_H-M   'P 1'
#
loop_
_entity.id
_entity.type
_entity.pdbx_description
1 polymer ?
#
loop_
_entity_poly.entity_id
_entity_poly.type
_entity_poly.pdbx_seq_one_letter_code
_entity_poly.pdbx_strand_id
1 'polypeptide(L)'
;MTAAVFFGCAFIAFGPALALYVFTIATDPLRVIFLIAGAFFWLVSLLLSSVFWFLVRVITDNRDGPVQNYLLIFGVLLSVCIQELFRLAYYKLLKKASEGLKSINPEETAPSMRLLAYVSGLGFGIMSGVFSFVNTLSNSLGPGTVGIHGDSPQFFLNSAFMTLVVIMLHVFWGVVFFDGCEKNKWYTLLTVLLTHLVVSTQTFLSPYYEVNLVTAYIIMVLMGIWAFYVAGGSCRSLKLCLLCQDKDFLLYNQRSR
;
A
#
# COMPACT_ATOMS: atom_id res chain seq x y z
N MET A 1 18.63 14.04 20.96
CA MET A 1 18.57 13.98 19.48
C MET A 1 17.98 12.67 18.99
N THR A 2 18.39 11.52 19.54
CA THR A 2 17.98 10.18 19.07
C THR A 2 16.47 9.92 19.10
N ALA A 3 15.82 10.15 20.25
CA ALA A 3 14.37 9.97 20.38
C ALA A 3 13.57 10.89 19.43
N ALA A 4 14.04 12.12 19.20
CA ALA A 4 13.38 13.06 18.29
C ALA A 4 13.41 12.56 16.83
N VAL A 5 14.56 12.04 16.38
CA VAL A 5 14.69 11.43 15.04
C VAL A 5 13.78 10.21 14.92
N PHE A 6 13.78 9.33 15.93
CA PHE A 6 12.91 8.16 15.98
C PHE A 6 11.43 8.53 15.86
N PHE A 7 10.91 9.39 16.74
CA PHE A 7 9.49 9.77 16.71
C PHE A 7 9.12 10.55 15.45
N GLY A 8 10.00 11.44 14.97
CA GLY A 8 9.80 12.16 13.71
C GLY A 8 9.68 11.22 12.51
N CYS A 9 10.60 10.27 12.37
CA CYS A 9 10.57 9.28 11.30
C CYS A 9 9.36 8.32 11.42
N ALA A 10 9.02 7.91 12.64
CA ALA A 10 7.86 7.04 12.90
C ALA A 10 6.55 7.72 12.49
N PHE A 11 6.36 9.00 12.83
CA PHE A 11 5.16 9.75 12.48
C PHE A 11 5.09 10.11 11.00
N ILE A 12 6.22 10.35 10.33
CA ILE A 12 6.25 10.51 8.87
C ILE A 12 5.81 9.20 8.20
N ALA A 13 6.43 8.08 8.55
CA ALA A 13 6.16 6.80 7.90
C ALA A 13 4.74 6.28 8.17
N PHE A 14 4.32 6.26 9.44
CA PHE A 14 3.09 5.58 9.87
C PHE A 14 1.97 6.52 10.30
N GLY A 15 2.21 7.84 10.40
CA GLY A 15 1.19 8.80 10.86
C GLY A 15 -0.08 8.78 10.03
N PRO A 16 -0.01 8.90 8.69
CA PRO A 16 -1.19 8.78 7.83
C PRO A 16 -1.87 7.41 7.93
N ALA A 17 -1.11 6.32 8.02
CA ALA A 17 -1.66 4.97 8.19
C ALA A 17 -2.43 4.82 9.51
N LEU A 18 -1.86 5.38 10.60
CA LEU A 18 -2.48 5.41 11.92
C LEU A 18 -3.75 6.25 11.93
N ALA A 19 -3.74 7.42 11.28
CA ALA A 19 -4.92 8.26 11.14
C ALA A 19 -6.04 7.52 10.38
N LEU A 20 -5.71 6.90 9.25
CA LEU A 20 -6.66 6.07 8.49
C LEU A 20 -7.21 4.93 9.35
N TYR A 21 -6.37 4.21 10.10
CA TYR A 21 -6.80 3.16 11.01
C TYR A 21 -7.76 3.68 12.09
N VAL A 22 -7.38 4.71 12.83
CA VAL A 22 -8.15 5.25 13.97
C VAL A 22 -9.50 5.81 13.50
N PHE A 23 -9.52 6.59 12.42
CA PHE A 23 -10.74 7.31 12.00
C PHE A 23 -11.68 6.48 11.12
N THR A 24 -11.21 5.43 10.44
CA THR A 24 -12.04 4.70 9.47
C THR A 24 -12.20 3.20 9.75
N ILE A 25 -11.21 2.56 10.39
CA ILE A 25 -11.18 1.11 10.59
C ILE A 25 -11.60 0.74 12.01
N ALA A 26 -11.02 1.39 13.02
CA ALA A 26 -11.18 1.04 14.43
C ALA A 26 -12.63 1.17 14.96
N THR A 27 -13.50 1.85 14.21
CA THR A 27 -14.92 2.04 14.54
C THR A 27 -15.78 0.82 14.26
N ASP A 28 -15.29 -0.16 13.48
CA ASP A 28 -16.05 -1.33 13.06
C ASP A 28 -15.17 -2.59 13.12
N PRO A 29 -15.47 -3.56 14.00
CA PRO A 29 -14.64 -4.75 14.20
C PRO A 29 -14.50 -5.59 12.91
N LEU A 30 -15.49 -5.58 12.02
CA LEU A 30 -15.42 -6.32 10.77
C LEU A 30 -14.33 -5.76 9.85
N ARG A 31 -14.14 -4.43 9.85
CA ARG A 31 -13.06 -3.76 9.10
C ARG A 31 -11.69 -4.11 9.68
N VAL A 32 -11.57 -4.22 11.00
CA VAL A 32 -10.33 -4.65 11.64
C VAL A 32 -9.96 -6.07 11.22
N ILE A 33 -10.92 -7.00 11.19
CA ILE A 33 -10.71 -8.39 10.75
C ILE A 33 -10.22 -8.42 9.29
N PHE A 34 -10.88 -7.68 8.40
CA PHE A 34 -10.46 -7.62 6.99
C PHE A 34 -9.12 -6.89 6.79
N LEU A 35 -8.77 -5.94 7.64
CA LEU A 35 -7.45 -5.30 7.59
C LEU A 35 -6.35 -6.31 7.95
N ILE A 36 -6.53 -7.05 9.05
CA ILE A 36 -5.58 -8.06 9.52
C ILE A 36 -5.45 -9.19 8.50
N ALA A 37 -6.56 -9.66 7.92
CA ALA A 37 -6.53 -10.65 6.86
C ALA A 37 -5.77 -10.15 5.62
N GLY A 38 -5.96 -8.89 5.22
CA GLY A 38 -5.18 -8.27 4.13
C GLY A 38 -3.68 -8.24 4.43
N ALA A 39 -3.30 -7.82 5.64
CA ALA A 39 -1.91 -7.82 6.10
C ALA A 39 -1.32 -9.24 6.11
N PHE A 40 -2.09 -10.25 6.51
CA PHE A 40 -1.69 -11.65 6.48
C PHE A 40 -1.47 -12.15 5.05
N PHE A 41 -2.37 -11.84 4.10
CA PHE A 41 -2.18 -12.18 2.69
C PHE A 41 -0.90 -11.56 2.11
N TRP A 42 -0.58 -10.33 2.50
CA TRP A 42 0.70 -9.71 2.14
C TRP A 42 1.90 -10.48 2.73
N LEU A 43 1.85 -10.90 4.00
CA LEU A 43 2.91 -11.72 4.61
C LEU A 43 3.12 -13.05 3.89
N VAL A 44 2.03 -13.76 3.54
CA VAL A 44 2.12 -15.02 2.81
C VAL A 44 2.72 -14.80 1.42
N SER A 45 2.36 -13.69 0.75
CA SER A 45 2.95 -13.33 -0.54
C SER A 45 4.47 -13.11 -0.44
N LEU A 46 4.93 -12.44 0.62
CA LEU A 46 6.34 -12.21 0.88
C LEU A 46 7.07 -13.51 1.26
N LEU A 47 6.44 -14.37 2.07
CA LEU A 47 6.98 -15.68 2.45
C LEU A 47 7.21 -16.57 1.22
N LEU A 48 6.25 -16.66 0.31
CA LEU A 48 6.44 -17.41 -0.93
C LEU A 48 7.55 -16.80 -1.78
N SER A 49 7.58 -15.48 -1.89
CA SER A 49 8.63 -14.77 -2.62
C SER A 49 10.03 -15.03 -2.04
N SER A 50 10.17 -15.07 -0.72
CA SER A 50 11.44 -15.32 -0.04
C SER A 50 11.90 -16.77 -0.15
N VAL A 51 10.96 -17.74 -0.14
CA VAL A 51 11.26 -19.14 -0.45
C VAL A 51 11.78 -19.29 -1.87
N PHE A 52 11.12 -18.67 -2.86
CA PHE A 52 11.60 -18.68 -4.25
C PHE A 52 12.99 -18.05 -4.37
N TRP A 53 13.21 -16.88 -3.79
CA TRP A 53 14.52 -16.23 -3.80
C TRP A 53 15.60 -17.10 -3.14
N PHE A 54 15.30 -17.73 -2.00
CA PHE A 54 16.20 -18.65 -1.32
C PHE A 54 16.56 -19.86 -2.18
N LEU A 55 15.57 -20.51 -2.83
CA LEU A 55 15.81 -21.64 -3.74
C LEU A 55 16.72 -21.24 -4.91
N VAL A 56 16.46 -20.10 -5.55
CA VAL A 56 17.30 -19.59 -6.65
C VAL A 56 18.73 -19.31 -6.17
N ARG A 57 18.89 -18.74 -4.98
CA ARG A 57 20.20 -18.48 -4.38
C ARG A 57 20.97 -19.78 -4.12
N VAL A 58 20.32 -20.81 -3.58
CA VAL A 58 20.93 -22.12 -3.32
C VAL A 58 21.38 -22.79 -4.62
N ILE A 59 20.57 -22.71 -5.69
CA ILE A 59 20.89 -23.30 -6.99
C ILE A 59 22.06 -22.58 -7.69
N THR A 60 22.20 -21.27 -7.48
CA THR A 60 23.21 -20.43 -8.16
C THR A 60 24.60 -20.48 -7.49
N ASP A 61 24.78 -21.33 -6.48
CA ASP A 61 26.06 -21.65 -5.82
C ASP A 61 26.92 -20.44 -5.46
N ASN A 62 26.42 -19.58 -4.57
CA ASN A 62 27.13 -18.47 -3.90
C ASN A 62 28.19 -17.76 -4.75
N ARG A 63 27.93 -17.54 -6.04
CA ARG A 63 28.86 -16.79 -6.90
C ARG A 63 28.81 -15.34 -6.49
N ASP A 64 29.82 -14.92 -5.73
CA ASP A 64 30.00 -13.52 -5.35
C ASP A 64 30.27 -12.67 -6.59
N GLY A 65 29.62 -11.50 -6.66
CA GLY A 65 29.76 -10.56 -7.75
C GLY A 65 28.44 -10.05 -8.32
N PRO A 66 28.41 -9.52 -9.56
CA PRO A 66 27.27 -8.82 -10.13
C PRO A 66 26.01 -9.69 -10.27
N VAL A 67 26.17 -11.02 -10.30
CA VAL A 67 25.07 -11.99 -10.35
C VAL A 67 24.14 -11.84 -9.15
N GLN A 68 24.67 -11.57 -7.95
CA GLN A 68 23.83 -11.40 -6.75
C GLN A 68 22.93 -10.17 -6.86
N ASN A 69 23.41 -9.07 -7.46
CA ASN A 69 22.59 -7.88 -7.69
C ASN A 69 21.44 -8.16 -8.65
N TYR A 70 21.70 -8.87 -9.75
CA TYR A 70 20.65 -9.29 -10.69
C TYR A 70 19.63 -10.23 -10.03
N LEU A 71 20.08 -11.16 -9.17
CA LEU A 71 19.21 -12.05 -8.41
C LEU A 71 18.31 -11.29 -7.42
N LEU A 72 18.83 -10.25 -6.78
CA LEU A 72 18.05 -9.37 -5.89
C LEU A 72 17.00 -8.59 -6.68
N ILE A 73 17.37 -7.98 -7.81
CA ILE A 73 16.44 -7.29 -8.70
C ILE A 73 15.34 -8.25 -9.15
N PHE A 74 15.71 -9.43 -9.63
CA PHE A 74 14.74 -10.46 -10.02
C PHE A 74 13.83 -10.88 -8.86
N GLY A 75 14.37 -11.09 -7.67
CA GLY A 75 13.60 -11.45 -6.48
C GLY A 75 12.57 -10.39 -6.11
N VAL A 76 12.92 -9.10 -6.20
CA VAL A 76 11.99 -8.01 -5.94
C VAL A 76 10.89 -7.96 -7.01
N LEU A 77 11.24 -8.04 -8.30
CA LEU A 77 10.27 -8.07 -9.40
C LEU A 77 9.28 -9.23 -9.24
N LEU A 78 9.79 -10.42 -8.91
CA LEU A 78 8.96 -11.59 -8.62
C LEU A 78 8.06 -11.35 -7.40
N SER A 79 8.59 -10.74 -6.33
CA SER A 79 7.81 -10.47 -5.13
C SER A 79 6.66 -9.50 -5.38
N VAL A 80 6.86 -8.48 -6.23
CA VAL A 80 5.79 -7.57 -6.65
C VAL A 80 4.70 -8.34 -7.40
N CYS A 81 5.06 -9.20 -8.36
CA CYS A 81 4.10 -10.03 -9.07
C CYS A 81 3.30 -10.95 -8.14
N ILE A 82 3.96 -11.59 -7.17
CA ILE A 82 3.30 -12.44 -6.18
C ILE A 82 2.38 -11.61 -5.27
N GLN A 83 2.79 -10.42 -4.83
CA GLN A 83 1.96 -9.52 -4.04
C GLN A 83 0.66 -9.13 -4.78
N GLU A 84 0.73 -8.82 -6.08
CA GLU A 84 -0.45 -8.51 -6.90
C GLU A 84 -1.35 -9.73 -7.13
N LEU A 85 -0.78 -10.92 -7.28
CA LEU A 85 -1.55 -12.18 -7.33
C LEU A 85 -2.30 -12.45 -6.01
N PHE A 86 -1.65 -12.21 -4.87
CA PHE A 86 -2.27 -12.34 -3.56
C PHE A 86 -3.35 -11.28 -3.32
N ARG A 87 -3.18 -10.07 -3.86
CA ARG A 87 -4.25 -9.06 -3.87
C ARG A 87 -5.47 -9.54 -4.65
N LEU A 88 -5.27 -10.16 -5.82
CA LEU A 88 -6.36 -10.77 -6.60
C LEU A 88 -7.04 -11.92 -5.85
N ALA A 89 -6.26 -12.80 -5.22
CA ALA A 89 -6.79 -13.90 -4.42
C ALA A 89 -7.63 -13.37 -3.24
N TYR A 90 -7.13 -12.33 -2.57
CA TYR A 90 -7.83 -11.70 -1.47
C TYR A 90 -9.10 -10.98 -1.90
N TYR A 91 -9.08 -10.27 -3.03
CA TYR A 91 -10.29 -9.72 -3.67
C TYR A 91 -11.36 -10.80 -3.88
N LYS A 92 -10.99 -11.96 -4.45
CA LYS A 92 -11.95 -13.06 -4.68
C LYS A 92 -12.51 -13.62 -3.37
N LEU A 93 -11.67 -13.74 -2.35
CA LEU A 93 -12.10 -14.18 -1.02
C LEU A 93 -13.08 -13.18 -0.39
N LEU A 94 -12.75 -11.90 -0.42
CA LEU A 94 -13.61 -10.83 0.11
C LEU A 94 -14.93 -10.73 -0.63
N LYS A 95 -14.93 -10.91 -1.96
CA LYS A 95 -16.15 -10.95 -2.76
C LYS A 95 -17.05 -12.12 -2.33
N LYS A 96 -16.48 -13.33 -2.24
CA LYS A 96 -17.21 -14.51 -1.76
C LYS A 96 -17.72 -14.34 -0.32
N ALA A 97 -16.94 -13.72 0.55
CA ALA A 97 -17.35 -13.42 1.92
C ALA A 97 -18.49 -12.39 1.98
N SER A 98 -18.42 -11.32 1.19
CA SER A 98 -19.47 -10.29 1.12
C SER A 98 -20.79 -10.86 0.58
N GLU A 99 -20.73 -11.67 -0.49
CA GLU A 99 -21.89 -12.39 -1.03
C GLU A 99 -22.47 -13.40 -0.02
N GLY A 100 -21.59 -14.15 0.67
CA GLY A 100 -21.98 -15.09 1.73
C GLY A 100 -22.66 -14.41 2.91
N LEU A 101 -22.09 -13.32 3.43
CA LEU A 101 -22.66 -12.53 4.52
C LEU A 101 -24.03 -11.98 4.14
N LYS A 102 -24.17 -11.43 2.92
CA LYS A 102 -25.45 -10.92 2.40
C LYS A 102 -26.52 -12.02 2.31
N SER A 103 -26.14 -13.25 2.01
CA SER A 103 -27.08 -14.38 1.92
C SER A 103 -27.57 -14.88 3.28
N ILE A 104 -26.73 -14.80 4.32
CA ILE A 104 -27.04 -15.29 5.67
C ILE A 104 -27.82 -14.24 6.47
N ASN A 105 -27.50 -12.95 6.30
CA ASN A 105 -28.16 -11.85 7.00
C ASN A 105 -28.63 -10.77 6.00
N PRO A 106 -29.75 -10.98 5.29
CA PRO A 106 -30.23 -10.04 4.28
C PRO A 106 -30.61 -8.66 4.83
N GLU A 107 -30.91 -8.57 6.13
CA GLU A 107 -31.26 -7.32 6.82
C GLU A 107 -30.04 -6.43 7.08
N GLU A 108 -28.85 -7.01 7.13
CA GLU A 108 -27.61 -6.28 7.38
C GLU A 108 -26.97 -5.85 6.05
N THR A 109 -26.61 -4.56 5.97
CA THR A 109 -25.97 -4.03 4.77
C THR A 109 -24.56 -4.59 4.65
N ALA A 110 -24.38 -5.58 3.77
CA ALA A 110 -23.08 -6.17 3.48
C ALA A 110 -22.06 -5.06 3.15
N PRO A 111 -20.81 -5.17 3.66
CA PRO A 111 -19.81 -4.13 3.47
C PRO A 111 -19.54 -3.91 1.98
N SER A 112 -19.60 -2.65 1.55
CA SER A 112 -19.41 -2.30 0.14
C SER A 112 -18.02 -2.72 -0.35
N MET A 113 -17.94 -3.21 -1.59
CA MET A 113 -16.66 -3.66 -2.15
C MET A 113 -15.61 -2.53 -2.22
N ARG A 114 -16.07 -1.27 -2.33
CA ARG A 114 -15.20 -0.09 -2.28
C ARG A 114 -14.54 0.09 -0.91
N LEU A 115 -15.32 -0.08 0.16
CA LEU A 115 -14.79 -0.04 1.53
C LEU A 115 -13.81 -1.19 1.75
N LEU A 116 -14.18 -2.41 1.35
CA LEU A 116 -13.29 -3.58 1.46
C LEU A 116 -11.98 -3.39 0.68
N ALA A 117 -12.02 -2.75 -0.49
CA ALA A 117 -10.84 -2.41 -1.28
C ALA A 117 -9.88 -1.48 -0.53
N TYR A 118 -10.43 -0.44 0.09
CA TYR A 118 -9.69 0.51 0.90
C TYR A 118 -9.07 -0.17 2.14
N VAL A 119 -9.85 -0.97 2.88
CA VAL A 119 -9.37 -1.72 4.06
C VAL A 119 -8.28 -2.71 3.67
N SER A 120 -8.47 -3.44 2.57
CA SER A 120 -7.47 -4.36 2.02
C SER A 120 -6.17 -3.64 1.65
N GLY A 121 -6.27 -2.52 0.94
CA GLY A 121 -5.11 -1.72 0.53
C GLY A 121 -4.34 -1.18 1.73
N LEU A 122 -5.04 -0.73 2.78
CA LEU A 122 -4.42 -0.28 4.02
C LEU A 122 -3.70 -1.42 4.76
N GLY A 123 -4.30 -2.61 4.83
CA GLY A 123 -3.64 -3.80 5.42
C GLY A 123 -2.34 -4.17 4.70
N PHE A 124 -2.36 -4.18 3.37
CA PHE A 124 -1.15 -4.39 2.56
C PHE A 124 -0.12 -3.30 2.80
N GLY A 125 -0.55 -2.04 2.80
CA GLY A 125 0.32 -0.88 3.01
C GLY A 125 1.02 -0.92 4.36
N ILE A 126 0.27 -1.07 5.45
CA ILE A 126 0.82 -1.12 6.82
C ILE A 126 1.87 -2.23 6.92
N MET A 127 1.55 -3.45 6.46
CA MET A 127 2.48 -4.57 6.61
C MET A 127 3.74 -4.41 5.75
N SER A 128 3.58 -3.90 4.53
CA SER A 128 4.69 -3.53 3.65
C SER A 128 5.59 -2.47 4.28
N GLY A 129 5.01 -1.41 4.85
CA GLY A 129 5.75 -0.37 5.55
C GLY A 129 6.45 -0.86 6.82
N VAL A 130 5.80 -1.73 7.60
CA VAL A 130 6.39 -2.36 8.80
C VAL A 130 7.66 -3.13 8.42
N PHE A 131 7.57 -4.00 7.41
CA PHE A 131 8.70 -4.80 6.94
C PHE A 131 9.81 -3.96 6.32
N SER A 132 9.46 -2.84 5.67
CA SER A 132 10.42 -1.97 5.00
C SER A 132 11.23 -1.12 5.98
N PHE A 133 10.64 -0.73 7.12
CA PHE A 133 11.21 0.36 7.92
C PHE A 133 11.40 0.08 9.40
N VAL A 134 10.67 -0.84 10.04
CA VAL A 134 10.72 -0.96 11.52
C VAL A 134 12.13 -1.27 12.05
N ASN A 135 12.88 -2.14 11.36
CA ASN A 135 14.27 -2.43 11.73
C ASN A 135 15.18 -1.21 11.56
N THR A 136 15.05 -0.51 10.44
CA THR A 136 15.80 0.72 10.16
C THR A 136 15.45 1.83 11.16
N LEU A 137 14.17 1.97 11.51
CA LEU A 137 13.69 2.91 12.50
C LEU A 137 14.25 2.60 13.89
N SER A 138 14.37 1.32 14.28
CA SER A 138 15.03 0.93 15.53
C SER A 138 16.48 1.42 15.59
N ASN A 139 17.22 1.34 14.48
CA ASN A 139 18.60 1.83 14.40
C ASN A 139 18.73 3.34 14.62
N SER A 140 17.67 4.13 14.38
CA SER A 140 17.71 5.59 14.59
C SER A 140 17.65 6.00 16.07
N LEU A 141 17.43 5.05 17.00
CA LEU A 141 17.52 5.31 18.44
C LEU A 141 18.96 5.45 18.93
N GLY A 142 19.94 5.00 18.15
CA GLY A 142 21.36 5.17 18.44
C GLY A 142 21.82 6.64 18.33
N PRO A 143 22.92 7.02 19.00
CA PRO A 143 23.46 8.38 18.94
C PRO A 143 24.05 8.77 17.58
N GLY A 144 24.34 7.79 16.71
CA GLY A 144 24.89 8.01 15.38
C GLY A 144 23.83 8.19 14.30
N THR A 145 24.18 8.95 13.26
CA THR A 145 23.45 8.94 11.98
C THR A 145 24.25 8.16 10.92
N VAL A 146 23.59 7.81 9.83
CA VAL A 146 24.24 7.20 8.66
C VAL A 146 25.19 8.20 8.01
N GLY A 147 26.33 7.73 7.49
CA GLY A 147 27.24 8.57 6.72
C GLY A 147 28.74 8.42 7.01
N ILE A 148 29.13 7.56 7.96
CA ILE A 148 30.57 7.30 8.23
C ILE A 148 31.32 6.75 7.00
N HIS A 149 30.60 6.07 6.09
CA HIS A 149 31.14 5.53 4.83
C HIS A 149 30.77 6.38 3.60
N GLY A 150 30.37 7.64 3.79
CA GLY A 150 30.00 8.56 2.69
C GLY A 150 28.53 8.49 2.25
N ASP A 151 27.71 7.70 2.93
CA ASP A 151 26.26 7.67 2.73
C ASP A 151 25.58 8.97 3.18
N SER A 152 24.37 9.23 2.71
CA SER A 152 23.63 10.46 3.07
C SER A 152 23.20 10.45 4.55
N PRO A 153 23.43 11.53 5.31
CA PRO A 153 22.93 11.66 6.68
C PRO A 153 21.39 11.76 6.74
N GLN A 154 20.73 11.99 5.61
CA GLN A 154 19.26 12.03 5.49
C GLN A 154 18.62 10.65 5.28
N PHE A 155 19.40 9.57 5.38
CA PHE A 155 18.93 8.20 5.12
C PHE A 155 17.65 7.83 5.88
N PHE A 156 17.58 8.11 7.19
CA PHE A 156 16.39 7.81 7.99
C PHE A 156 15.16 8.57 7.53
N LEU A 157 15.32 9.86 7.20
CA LEU A 157 14.24 10.72 6.75
C LEU A 157 13.73 10.30 5.37
N ASN A 158 14.64 10.04 4.42
CA ASN A 158 14.29 9.53 3.09
C ASN A 158 13.57 8.18 3.18
N SER A 159 14.05 7.28 4.05
CA SER A 159 13.42 5.97 4.28
C SER A 159 12.01 6.12 4.86
N ALA A 160 11.80 7.06 5.79
CA ALA A 160 10.49 7.32 6.37
C ALA A 160 9.49 7.85 5.32
N PHE A 161 9.90 8.82 4.50
CA PHE A 161 9.06 9.35 3.42
C PHE A 161 8.77 8.30 2.33
N MET A 162 9.77 7.50 1.95
CA MET A 162 9.55 6.40 0.99
C MET A 162 8.56 5.36 1.54
N THR A 163 8.66 5.05 2.84
CA THR A 163 7.73 4.13 3.52
C THR A 163 6.31 4.65 3.50
N LEU A 164 6.12 5.95 3.78
CA LEU A 164 4.82 6.60 3.67
C LEU A 164 4.24 6.47 2.25
N VAL A 165 5.05 6.75 1.23
CA VAL A 165 4.63 6.65 -0.17
C VAL A 165 4.17 5.23 -0.50
N VAL A 166 4.94 4.21 -0.11
CA VAL A 166 4.59 2.81 -0.35
C VAL A 166 3.30 2.43 0.37
N ILE A 167 3.10 2.84 1.64
CA ILE A 167 1.86 2.59 2.38
C ILE A 167 0.66 3.20 1.64
N MET A 168 0.75 4.48 1.28
CA MET A 168 -0.35 5.18 0.60
C MET A 168 -0.63 4.62 -0.79
N LEU A 169 0.41 4.25 -1.54
CA LEU A 169 0.27 3.58 -2.84
C LEU A 169 -0.46 2.25 -2.71
N HIS A 170 -0.17 1.41 -1.70
CA HIS A 170 -0.93 0.18 -1.48
C HIS A 170 -2.42 0.43 -1.20
N VAL A 171 -2.76 1.52 -0.49
CA VAL A 171 -4.16 1.94 -0.30
C VAL A 171 -4.79 2.27 -1.65
N PHE A 172 -4.15 3.14 -2.44
CA PHE A 172 -4.71 3.60 -3.72
C PHE A 172 -4.76 2.50 -4.77
N TRP A 173 -3.70 1.68 -4.87
CA TRP A 173 -3.68 0.49 -5.70
C TRP A 173 -4.78 -0.49 -5.29
N GLY A 174 -5.02 -0.70 -4.00
CA GLY A 174 -6.13 -1.54 -3.53
C GLY A 174 -7.49 -1.09 -4.06
N VAL A 175 -7.79 0.21 -3.93
CA VAL A 175 -9.03 0.82 -4.43
C VAL A 175 -9.17 0.68 -5.95
N VAL A 176 -8.14 1.04 -6.71
CA VAL A 176 -8.15 1.00 -8.18
C VAL A 176 -8.19 -0.44 -8.70
N PHE A 177 -7.48 -1.36 -8.05
CA PHE A 177 -7.42 -2.78 -8.42
C PHE A 177 -8.79 -3.45 -8.26
N PHE A 178 -9.46 -3.23 -7.13
CA PHE A 178 -10.77 -3.84 -6.88
C PHE A 178 -11.83 -3.29 -7.84
N ASP A 179 -11.82 -1.99 -8.14
CA ASP A 179 -12.71 -1.40 -9.16
C ASP A 179 -12.45 -1.96 -10.56
N GLY A 180 -11.18 -2.16 -10.91
CA GLY A 180 -10.78 -2.83 -12.14
C GLY A 180 -11.33 -4.26 -12.23
N CYS A 181 -11.29 -5.02 -11.14
CA CYS A 181 -11.86 -6.36 -11.06
C CYS A 181 -13.39 -6.34 -11.19
N GLU A 182 -14.07 -5.46 -10.46
CA GLU A 182 -15.54 -5.33 -10.51
C GLU A 182 -16.05 -4.93 -11.90
N LYS A 183 -15.30 -4.08 -12.62
CA LYS A 183 -15.66 -3.63 -13.98
C LYS A 183 -15.08 -4.50 -15.10
N ASN A 184 -14.40 -5.61 -14.78
CA ASN A 184 -13.68 -6.46 -15.73
C ASN A 184 -12.70 -5.69 -16.64
N LYS A 185 -12.07 -4.63 -16.11
CA LYS A 185 -11.12 -3.77 -16.83
C LYS A 185 -9.69 -4.21 -16.55
N TRP A 186 -9.23 -5.22 -17.29
CA TRP A 186 -7.89 -5.80 -17.12
C TRP A 186 -6.73 -4.80 -17.29
N TYR A 187 -6.91 -3.78 -18.13
CA TYR A 187 -5.91 -2.73 -18.29
C TYR A 187 -5.66 -1.97 -16.97
N THR A 188 -6.67 -1.82 -16.10
CA THR A 188 -6.52 -1.19 -14.78
C THR A 188 -5.59 -2.00 -13.88
N LEU A 189 -5.75 -3.33 -13.87
CA LEU A 189 -4.89 -4.23 -13.08
C LEU A 189 -3.45 -4.19 -13.59
N LEU A 190 -3.27 -4.17 -14.92
CA LEU A 190 -1.95 -4.04 -15.53
C LEU A 190 -1.29 -2.72 -15.13
N THR A 191 -2.01 -1.59 -15.14
CA THR A 191 -1.45 -0.30 -14.71
C THR A 191 -1.06 -0.31 -13.23
N VAL A 192 -1.85 -0.94 -12.36
CA VAL A 192 -1.48 -1.11 -10.94
C VAL A 192 -0.18 -1.91 -10.81
N LEU A 193 -0.08 -3.05 -11.50
CA LEU A 193 1.15 -3.86 -11.51
C LEU A 193 2.35 -3.06 -12.04
N LEU A 194 2.21 -2.37 -13.17
CA LEU A 194 3.29 -1.58 -13.76
C LEU A 194 3.73 -0.44 -12.84
N THR A 195 2.80 0.29 -12.23
CA THR A 195 3.15 1.37 -11.29
C THR A 195 3.81 0.82 -10.03
N HIS A 196 3.39 -0.35 -9.53
CA HIS A 196 4.06 -1.02 -8.42
C HIS A 196 5.50 -1.43 -8.81
N LEU A 197 5.70 -2.04 -9.98
CA LEU A 197 7.02 -2.39 -10.49
C LEU A 197 7.92 -1.17 -10.68
N VAL A 198 7.40 -0.07 -11.24
CA VAL A 198 8.14 1.20 -11.37
C VAL A 198 8.57 1.71 -10.01
N VAL A 199 7.67 1.73 -9.03
CA VAL A 199 7.98 2.22 -7.68
C VAL A 199 8.99 1.33 -6.96
N SER A 200 8.95 0.01 -7.17
CA SER A 200 9.92 -0.93 -6.60
C SER A 200 11.25 -0.94 -7.33
N THR A 201 11.31 -0.63 -8.62
CA THR A 201 12.57 -0.62 -9.38
C THR A 201 13.35 0.68 -9.22
N GLN A 202 12.66 1.82 -9.09
CA GLN A 202 13.33 3.09 -8.81
C GLN A 202 14.09 3.07 -7.47
N THR A 203 13.70 2.23 -6.50
CA THR A 203 14.46 2.13 -5.23
C THR A 203 15.85 1.53 -5.39
N PHE A 204 16.14 0.88 -6.52
CA PHE A 204 17.48 0.41 -6.86
C PHE A 204 18.41 1.52 -7.35
N LEU A 205 17.89 2.69 -7.71
CA LEU A 205 18.67 3.80 -8.23
C LEU A 205 19.36 4.58 -7.08
N SER A 206 20.30 3.92 -6.40
CA SER A 206 21.22 4.57 -5.46
C SER A 206 22.39 5.21 -6.21
N PRO A 207 22.90 6.40 -5.82
CA PRO A 207 22.55 7.21 -4.64
C PRO A 207 21.50 8.32 -4.91
N TYR A 208 20.74 8.26 -6.00
CA TYR A 208 19.79 9.30 -6.43
C TYR A 208 18.47 9.31 -5.62
N TYR A 209 18.56 9.26 -4.29
CA TYR A 209 17.43 9.15 -3.38
C TYR A 209 16.40 10.27 -3.55
N GLU A 210 16.85 11.50 -3.80
CA GLU A 210 15.97 12.67 -3.97
C GLU A 210 15.09 12.54 -5.23
N VAL A 211 15.69 12.14 -6.35
CA VAL A 211 14.95 11.94 -7.61
C VAL A 211 13.93 10.83 -7.44
N ASN A 212 14.34 9.69 -6.88
CA ASN A 212 13.45 8.54 -6.66
C ASN A 212 12.28 8.90 -5.73
N LEU A 213 12.54 9.71 -4.70
CA LEU A 213 11.50 10.13 -3.77
C LEU A 213 10.50 11.04 -4.47
N VAL A 214 10.97 12.07 -5.19
CA VAL A 214 10.10 12.99 -5.94
C VAL A 214 9.24 12.24 -6.96
N THR A 215 9.84 11.32 -7.73
CA THR A 215 9.10 10.51 -8.71
C THR A 215 8.07 9.59 -8.04
N ALA A 216 8.40 8.98 -6.90
CA ALA A 216 7.47 8.16 -6.12
C ALA A 216 6.27 8.98 -5.61
N TYR A 217 6.50 10.20 -5.12
CA TYR A 217 5.44 11.11 -4.68
C TYR A 217 4.52 11.55 -5.83
N ILE A 218 5.09 11.81 -7.01
CA ILE A 218 4.29 12.13 -8.22
C ILE A 218 3.37 10.94 -8.55
N ILE A 219 3.91 9.71 -8.58
CA ILE A 219 3.11 8.50 -8.83
C ILE A 219 2.02 8.33 -7.77
N MET A 220 2.34 8.55 -6.49
CA MET A 220 1.38 8.48 -5.38
C MET A 220 0.25 9.49 -5.54
N VAL A 221 0.54 10.74 -5.88
CA VAL A 221 -0.48 11.77 -6.10
C VAL A 221 -1.38 11.40 -7.29
N LEU A 222 -0.80 10.97 -8.41
CA LEU A 222 -1.56 10.55 -9.60
C LEU A 222 -2.48 9.35 -9.30
N MET A 223 -1.95 8.35 -8.58
CA MET A 223 -2.74 7.17 -8.18
C MET A 223 -3.81 7.51 -7.14
N GLY A 224 -3.53 8.44 -6.23
CA GLY A 224 -4.50 8.98 -5.28
C GLY A 224 -5.65 9.73 -5.94
N ILE A 225 -5.35 10.56 -6.96
CA ILE A 225 -6.36 11.24 -7.79
C ILE A 225 -7.24 10.20 -8.50
N TRP A 226 -6.63 9.16 -9.08
CA TRP A 226 -7.40 8.09 -9.73
C TRP A 226 -8.29 7.33 -8.74
N ALA A 227 -7.74 6.93 -7.58
CA ALA A 227 -8.50 6.27 -6.52
C ALA A 227 -9.68 7.12 -6.05
N PHE A 228 -9.51 8.44 -5.92
CA PHE A 228 -10.59 9.37 -5.59
C PHE A 228 -11.73 9.36 -6.61
N TYR A 229 -11.42 9.44 -7.90
CA TYR A 229 -12.44 9.37 -8.97
C TYR A 229 -13.14 8.01 -9.00
N VAL A 230 -12.39 6.92 -8.84
CA VAL A 230 -12.92 5.55 -8.80
C VAL A 230 -13.87 5.34 -7.60
N ALA A 231 -13.55 5.93 -6.45
CA ALA A 231 -14.39 5.86 -5.26
C ALA A 231 -15.70 6.67 -5.39
N GLY A 232 -15.83 7.53 -6.42
CA GLY A 232 -17.00 8.36 -6.69
C GLY A 232 -16.77 9.86 -6.48
N GLY A 233 -15.53 10.27 -6.20
CA GLY A 233 -15.15 11.67 -6.09
C GLY A 233 -15.18 12.39 -7.43
N SER A 234 -15.44 13.70 -7.41
CA SER A 234 -15.37 14.60 -8.56
C SER A 234 -15.09 16.04 -8.08
N CYS A 235 -14.73 16.96 -8.98
CA CYS A 235 -14.63 18.38 -8.62
C CYS A 235 -15.94 18.92 -8.04
N ARG A 236 -17.09 18.39 -8.47
CA ARG A 236 -18.41 18.73 -7.93
C ARG A 236 -18.54 18.24 -6.48
N SER A 237 -18.17 17.00 -6.18
CA SER A 237 -18.25 16.48 -4.80
C SER A 237 -17.29 17.23 -3.87
N LEU A 238 -16.10 17.61 -4.36
CA LEU A 238 -15.16 18.43 -3.60
C LEU A 238 -15.75 19.82 -3.31
N LYS A 239 -16.32 20.48 -4.32
CA LYS A 239 -16.99 21.79 -4.15
C LYS A 239 -18.17 21.70 -3.17
N LEU A 240 -18.98 20.64 -3.25
CA LEU A 240 -20.10 20.41 -2.32
C LEU A 240 -19.61 20.19 -0.89
N CYS A 241 -18.54 19.43 -0.70
CA CYS A 241 -17.90 19.22 0.60
C CYS A 241 -17.36 20.54 1.18
N LEU A 242 -16.65 21.34 0.38
CA LEU A 242 -16.13 22.65 0.79
C LEU A 242 -17.23 23.67 1.13
N LEU A 243 -18.37 23.60 0.45
CA LEU A 243 -19.52 24.47 0.71
C LEU A 243 -20.46 23.92 1.81
N CYS A 244 -20.16 22.75 2.39
CA CYS A 244 -21.03 22.03 3.33
C CYS A 244 -22.48 21.83 2.83
N GLN A 245 -22.68 21.78 1.51
CA GLN A 245 -24.00 21.66 0.86
C GLN A 245 -24.45 20.19 0.68
N ASP A 246 -23.74 19.23 1.28
CA ASP A 246 -23.93 17.80 1.04
C ASP A 246 -25.31 17.27 1.50
N LYS A 247 -25.99 17.99 2.40
CA LYS A 247 -27.36 17.64 2.84
C LYS A 247 -28.36 17.60 1.68
N ASP A 248 -28.17 18.41 0.64
CA ASP A 248 -29.08 18.46 -0.49
C ASP A 248 -28.87 17.29 -1.47
N PHE A 249 -27.67 16.68 -1.50
CA PHE A 249 -27.35 15.61 -2.46
C PHE A 249 -27.90 14.24 -2.03
N LEU A 250 -27.89 13.93 -0.73
CA LEU A 250 -28.54 12.72 -0.20
C LEU A 250 -30.07 12.74 -0.41
N LEU A 251 -30.68 13.93 -0.29
CA LEU A 251 -32.11 14.13 -0.58
C LEU A 251 -32.43 14.06 -2.08
N TYR A 252 -31.52 14.51 -2.96
CA TYR A 252 -31.72 14.47 -4.40
C TYR A 252 -31.58 13.05 -4.99
N ASN A 253 -30.64 12.24 -4.49
CA ASN A 253 -30.46 10.86 -4.94
C ASN A 253 -31.49 9.86 -4.38
N GLN A 254 -32.22 10.20 -3.31
CA GLN A 254 -33.38 9.42 -2.86
C GLN A 254 -34.66 9.70 -3.67
N ARG A 255 -34.70 10.78 -4.47
CA ARG A 255 -35.86 11.12 -5.32
C ARG A 255 -35.72 10.69 -6.78
N SER A 256 -34.57 10.15 -7.20
CA SER A 256 -34.29 9.82 -8.61
C SER A 256 -34.16 8.31 -8.93
N ARG A 257 -34.63 7.44 -8.03
CA ARG A 257 -34.84 6.01 -8.27
C ARG A 257 -36.19 5.59 -7.68
#